data_AF-A0A3R6CLR1-F1
#
_entry.id   AF-A0A3R6CLR1-F1
#
_cell.length_a   1.000
_cell.length_b   1.000
_cell.length_c   1.000
_cell.angle_alpha   90.00
_cell.angle_beta   90.00
_cell.angle_gamma   90.00
#
_symmetry.space_group_name_H-M   'P 1'
#
loop_
_entity.id
_entity.type
_entity.pdbx_description
1 polymer ?
#
loop_
_entity_poly.entity_id
_entity_poly.type
_entity_poly.pdbx_seq_one_letter_code
_entity_poly.pdbx_strand_id
1 'polypeptide(L)'
;MDVMLVFDAVVALFGAYMIGSALHMKKSGRINSMVLAQEELKKVKDTKGFIDFLYWREMLFGALVLIVGVLGVLNETVMPIGKASILEVIIFLAAFIWFQNSLAKAREKFLHL
;
A
#
# COMPACT_ATOMS: atom_id res chain seq x y z
N MET A 1 25.18 1.80 8.41
CA MET A 1 23.75 1.96 8.74
C MET A 1 23.23 0.62 9.18
N ASP A 2 22.41 0.60 10.22
CA ASP A 2 21.71 -0.63 10.61
C ASP A 2 20.79 -1.08 9.46
N VAL A 3 20.77 -2.38 9.19
CA VAL A 3 19.94 -2.97 8.13
C VAL A 3 18.46 -2.76 8.45
N MET A 4 18.08 -2.79 9.73
CA MET A 4 16.71 -2.54 10.18
C MET A 4 16.27 -1.11 9.89
N LEU A 5 17.12 -0.12 10.18
CA LEU A 5 16.85 1.28 9.86
C LEU A 5 16.67 1.53 8.35
N VAL A 6 17.48 0.88 7.50
CA VAL A 6 17.29 0.97 6.04
C VAL A 6 15.95 0.36 5.63
N PHE A 7 15.59 -0.79 6.20
CA PHE A 7 14.32 -1.45 5.92
C PHE A 7 13.13 -0.57 6.30
N ASP A 8 13.12 0.00 7.51
CA ASP A 8 12.04 0.85 7.99
C ASP A 8 11.89 2.12 7.15
N ALA A 9 13.01 2.71 6.71
CA ALA A 9 13.01 3.84 5.78
C ALA A 9 12.39 3.45 4.42
N VAL A 10 12.70 2.27 3.89
CA VAL A 10 12.10 1.76 2.65
C VAL A 10 10.60 1.52 2.82
N VAL A 11 10.17 0.96 3.96
CA VAL A 11 8.74 0.75 4.29
C VAL A 11 8.00 2.09 4.36
N ALA A 12 8.57 3.08 5.03
CA ALA A 12 7.98 4.42 5.10
C ALA A 12 7.83 5.05 3.71
N LEU A 13 8.89 5.00 2.89
CA LEU A 13 8.85 5.49 1.51
C LEU A 13 7.81 4.75 0.66
N PHE A 14 7.68 3.43 0.85
CA PHE A 14 6.68 2.63 0.16
C PHE A 14 5.25 3.03 0.55
N GLY A 15 4.98 3.22 1.85
CA GLY A 15 3.67 3.71 2.32
C GLY A 15 3.31 5.09 1.76
N ALA A 16 4.26 6.03 1.77
CA ALA A 16 4.09 7.35 1.16
C ALA A 16 3.83 7.26 -0.35
N TYR A 17 4.55 6.37 -1.05
CA TYR A 17 4.34 6.12 -2.47
C TYR A 17 2.94 5.58 -2.76
N MET A 18 2.43 4.63 -1.98
CA MET A 18 1.07 4.10 -2.15
C MET A 18 0.01 5.20 -2.01
N ILE A 19 0.15 6.07 -1.02
CA ILE A 19 -0.72 7.23 -0.85
C ILE A 19 -0.63 8.15 -2.09
N GLY A 20 0.58 8.46 -2.54
CA GLY A 20 0.82 9.27 -3.73
C GLY A 20 0.21 8.66 -5.00
N SER A 21 0.35 7.35 -5.16
CA SER A 21 -0.23 6.55 -6.26
C SER A 21 -1.75 6.62 -6.24
N ALA A 22 -2.39 6.37 -5.09
CA ALA A 22 -3.84 6.49 -4.94
C ALA A 22 -4.35 7.88 -5.31
N LEU A 23 -3.71 8.95 -4.79
CA LEU A 23 -4.06 10.33 -5.12
C LEU A 23 -3.87 10.63 -6.61
N HIS A 24 -2.78 10.13 -7.21
CA HIS A 24 -2.51 10.30 -8.63
C HIS A 24 -3.56 9.59 -9.48
N MET A 25 -3.96 8.36 -9.13
CA MET A 25 -5.03 7.63 -9.83
C MET A 25 -6.36 8.38 -9.77
N LYS A 26 -6.73 8.89 -8.58
CA LYS A 26 -7.98 9.64 -8.41
C LYS A 26 -8.00 10.97 -9.16
N LYS A 27 -6.86 11.68 -9.22
CA LYS A 27 -6.76 12.96 -9.95
C LYS A 27 -6.65 12.79 -11.46
N SER A 28 -5.89 11.81 -11.93
CA SER A 28 -5.62 11.61 -13.37
C SER A 28 -6.70 10.79 -14.07
N GLY A 29 -7.47 9.99 -13.33
CA GLY A 29 -8.38 9.00 -13.91
C GLY A 29 -7.66 7.85 -14.64
N ARG A 30 -6.34 7.72 -14.46
CA ARG A 30 -5.51 6.67 -15.05
C ARG A 30 -4.99 5.76 -13.95
N ILE A 31 -5.07 4.45 -14.16
CA ILE A 31 -4.53 3.46 -13.23
C ILE A 31 -3.01 3.42 -13.39
N ASN A 32 -2.29 3.45 -12.27
CA ASN A 32 -0.83 3.35 -12.28
C ASN A 32 -0.41 1.95 -12.77
N SER A 33 0.51 1.89 -13.73
CA SER A 33 1.01 0.62 -14.28
C SER A 33 1.85 -0.21 -13.30
N MET A 34 2.15 0.35 -12.13
CA MET A 34 2.74 -0.39 -11.02
C MET A 34 1.69 -1.15 -10.19
N VAL A 35 0.42 -0.75 -10.27
CA VAL A 35 -0.71 -1.41 -9.59
C VAL A 35 -1.31 -2.52 -10.46
N LEU A 36 -1.46 -2.24 -11.76
CA LEU A 36 -1.86 -3.21 -12.78
C LEU A 36 -0.78 -3.27 -13.85
N ALA A 37 -0.39 -4.49 -14.26
CA ALA A 37 0.53 -4.63 -15.38
C ALA A 37 -0.07 -4.01 -16.67
N GLN A 38 0.77 -3.59 -17.62
CA GLN A 38 0.31 -3.00 -18.89
C GLN A 38 -0.67 -3.91 -19.66
N GLU A 39 -0.52 -5.22 -19.52
CA GLU A 39 -1.43 -6.20 -20.10
C GLU A 39 -2.81 -6.22 -19.40
N GLU A 40 -2.83 -6.02 -18.09
CA GLU A 40 -4.06 -5.91 -17.30
C GLU A 40 -4.77 -4.57 -17.54
N LEU A 41 -4.01 -3.49 -17.73
CA LEU A 41 -4.57 -2.16 -18.05
C LEU A 41 -5.42 -2.18 -19.32
N LYS A 42 -5.02 -2.93 -20.34
CA LYS A 42 -5.79 -3.09 -21.60
C LYS A 42 -7.11 -3.84 -21.39
N LYS A 43 -7.21 -4.64 -20.32
CA LYS A 43 -8.38 -5.45 -19.99
C LYS A 43 -9.34 -4.73 -19.04
N VAL A 44 -8.99 -3.55 -18.52
CA VAL A 44 -9.85 -2.79 -17.62
C VAL A 44 -11.10 -2.34 -18.36
N LYS A 45 -12.25 -2.87 -17.96
CA LYS A 45 -13.56 -2.52 -18.54
C LYS A 45 -14.17 -1.27 -17.94
N ASP A 46 -13.89 -1.04 -16.65
CA ASP A 46 -14.39 0.12 -15.91
C ASP A 46 -13.25 0.73 -15.08
N THR A 47 -12.60 1.72 -15.69
CA THR A 47 -11.47 2.43 -15.08
C THR A 47 -11.90 3.25 -13.87
N LYS A 48 -13.06 3.92 -13.94
CA LYS A 48 -13.53 4.78 -12.84
C LYS A 48 -13.94 3.95 -11.63
N GLY A 49 -14.71 2.88 -11.85
CA GLY A 49 -15.10 1.96 -10.78
C GLY A 49 -13.90 1.27 -10.14
N PHE A 50 -12.88 0.90 -10.92
CA PHE A 50 -11.63 0.37 -10.37
C PHE A 50 -10.93 1.38 -9.47
N ILE A 51 -10.76 2.63 -9.95
CA ILE A 51 -10.08 3.69 -9.20
C ILE A 51 -10.84 4.00 -7.91
N ASP A 52 -12.15 4.19 -7.95
CA ASP A 52 -12.94 4.51 -6.75
C ASP A 52 -12.93 3.37 -5.73
N PHE A 53 -12.97 2.11 -6.20
CA PHE A 53 -12.89 0.94 -5.34
C PHE A 53 -11.51 0.81 -4.67
N LEU A 54 -10.43 1.00 -5.43
CA LEU A 54 -9.08 0.78 -4.93
C LEU A 54 -8.56 1.98 -4.12
N TYR A 55 -8.92 3.21 -4.50
CA TYR A 55 -8.41 4.46 -3.94
C TYR A 55 -8.41 4.47 -2.40
N TRP A 56 -9.58 4.30 -1.79
CA TRP A 56 -9.71 4.36 -0.33
C TRP A 56 -8.93 3.24 0.36
N ARG A 57 -8.87 2.05 -0.27
CA ARG A 57 -8.19 0.87 0.28
C ARG A 57 -6.67 1.03 0.21
N GLU A 58 -6.15 1.55 -0.89
CA GLU A 58 -4.73 1.87 -1.08
C GLU A 58 -4.31 3.03 -0.16
N MET A 59 -5.15 4.05 0.01
CA MET A 59 -4.93 5.13 0.98
C MET A 59 -4.84 4.59 2.41
N LEU A 60 -5.79 3.75 2.83
CA LEU A 60 -5.81 3.18 4.19
C LEU A 60 -4.58 2.31 4.46
N PHE A 61 -4.28 1.40 3.53
CA PHE A 61 -3.14 0.51 3.68
C PHE A 61 -1.81 1.26 3.60
N GLY A 62 -1.65 2.18 2.63
CA GLY A 62 -0.46 3.03 2.49
C GLY A 62 -0.21 3.89 3.73
N ALA A 63 -1.27 4.46 4.34
CA ALA A 63 -1.16 5.21 5.59
C ALA A 63 -0.68 4.33 6.76
N LEU A 64 -1.21 3.11 6.88
CA LEU A 64 -0.77 2.14 7.89
C LEU A 64 0.71 1.78 7.70
N VAL A 65 1.12 1.47 6.47
CA VAL A 65 2.51 1.15 6.12
C VAL A 65 3.45 2.32 6.43
N LEU A 66 3.04 3.55 6.10
CA LEU A 66 3.82 4.75 6.37
C LEU A 66 4.02 4.95 7.89
N ILE A 67 2.97 4.78 8.69
CA ILE A 67 3.05 4.88 10.15
C ILE A 67 4.02 3.84 10.71
N VAL A 68 3.89 2.58 10.29
CA VAL A 68 4.79 1.49 10.74
C VAL A 68 6.25 1.80 10.39
N GLY A 69 6.54 2.21 9.15
CA GLY A 69 7.90 2.56 8.75
C GLY A 69 8.47 3.76 9.52
N VAL A 70 7.67 4.80 9.76
CA VAL A 70 8.12 5.97 10.55
C VAL A 70 8.38 5.59 12.00
N LEU A 71 7.52 4.77 12.61
CA LEU A 71 7.72 4.27 13.97
C LEU A 71 8.99 3.41 14.08
N GLY A 72 9.27 2.57 13.09
CA GLY A 72 10.51 1.79 13.01
C GLY A 72 11.76 2.67 12.96
N VAL A 73 11.77 3.69 12.09
CA VAL A 73 12.89 4.65 12.01
C VAL A 73 13.07 5.41 13.35
N LEU A 74 11.99 5.85 13.99
CA LEU A 74 12.06 6.54 15.29
C LEU A 74 12.57 5.63 16.42
N ASN A 75 12.16 4.35 16.40
CA ASN A 75 12.60 3.34 17.34
C ASN A 75 14.12 3.12 17.28
N GLU A 76 14.68 3.09 16.07
CA GLU A 76 16.12 2.89 15.84
C GLU A 76 16.97 4.13 16.13
N THR A 77 16.40 5.35 16.05
CA THR A 77 17.17 6.61 16.09
C THR A 77 17.04 7.42 17.36
N VAL A 78 15.87 7.48 18.00
CA VAL A 78 15.58 8.45 19.09
C VAL A 78 15.33 7.76 20.43
N MET A 79 14.52 6.70 20.45
CA MET A 79 14.21 5.94 21.66
C MET A 79 13.90 4.50 21.28
N PRO A 80 14.44 3.47 21.98
CA PRO A 80 14.00 2.10 21.79
C PRO A 80 12.55 1.94 22.28
N ILE A 81 11.61 2.15 21.38
CA ILE A 81 10.21 1.71 21.44
C ILE A 81 10.29 0.18 21.40
N GLY A 82 10.47 -0.45 22.57
CA GLY A 82 10.82 -1.86 22.72
C GLY A 82 10.13 -2.78 21.71
N LYS A 83 10.89 -3.77 21.21
CA LYS A 83 10.54 -4.79 20.19
C LYS A 83 9.08 -4.73 19.74
N ALA A 84 8.87 -4.38 18.47
CA ALA A 84 7.55 -4.42 17.80
C ALA A 84 6.70 -5.55 18.38
N SER A 85 5.60 -5.18 19.04
CA SER A 85 4.76 -6.17 19.70
C SER A 85 4.32 -7.17 18.64
N ILE A 86 4.35 -8.46 18.94
CA ILE A 86 3.84 -9.52 18.04
C ILE A 86 2.44 -9.14 17.51
N LEU A 87 1.67 -8.39 18.31
CA LEU A 87 0.40 -7.81 17.94
C LEU A 87 0.46 -6.86 16.72
N GLU A 88 1.44 -5.98 16.64
CA GLU A 88 1.62 -5.05 15.50
C GLU A 88 1.89 -5.81 14.21
N VAL A 89 2.75 -6.84 14.27
CA VAL A 89 3.02 -7.72 13.13
C VAL A 89 1.75 -8.44 12.68
N ILE A 90 0.95 -8.96 13.61
CA ILE A 90 -0.33 -9.62 13.30
C ILE A 90 -1.29 -8.64 12.61
N ILE A 91 -1.42 -7.41 13.12
CA ILE A 91 -2.28 -6.37 12.54
C ILE A 91 -1.81 -6.01 11.13
N PHE A 92 -0.50 -5.82 10.94
CA PHE A 92 0.08 -5.51 9.64
C PHE A 92 -0.19 -6.62 8.62
N LEU A 93 0.03 -7.89 8.98
CA LEU A 93 -0.23 -9.03 8.10
C LEU A 93 -1.72 -9.17 7.76
N ALA A 94 -2.62 -8.96 8.73
CA ALA A 94 -4.05 -8.98 8.48
C ALA A 94 -4.46 -7.88 7.49
N ALA A 95 -3.94 -6.66 7.67
CA ALA A 95 -4.18 -5.54 6.76
C ALA A 95 -3.59 -5.81 5.35
N PHE A 96 -2.40 -6.42 5.28
CA PHE A 96 -1.77 -6.80 4.02
C PHE A 96 -2.60 -7.84 3.26
N ILE A 97 -3.02 -8.92 3.92
CA ILE A 97 -3.88 -9.95 3.31
C ILE A 97 -5.21 -9.34 2.83
N TRP A 98 -5.81 -8.46 3.64
CA TRP A 98 -7.03 -7.75 3.25
C TRP A 98 -6.82 -6.87 2.01
N PHE A 99 -5.69 -6.16 1.92
CA PHE A 99 -5.36 -5.32 0.77
C PHE A 99 -5.10 -6.17 -0.49
N GLN A 100 -4.36 -7.27 -0.38
CA GLN A 100 -4.14 -8.21 -1.49
C GLN A 100 -5.44 -8.80 -2.02
N ASN A 101 -6.33 -9.24 -1.12
CA ASN A 101 -7.66 -9.71 -1.49
C ASN A 101 -8.50 -8.61 -2.15
N SER A 102 -8.32 -7.36 -1.74
CA SER A 102 -9.00 -6.23 -2.37
C SER A 102 -8.49 -5.96 -3.79
N LEU A 103 -7.18 -6.08 -4.05
CA LEU A 103 -6.62 -6.01 -5.39
C LEU A 103 -7.16 -7.15 -6.28
N ALA A 104 -7.18 -8.37 -5.77
CA ALA A 104 -7.74 -9.53 -6.49
C ALA A 104 -9.21 -9.30 -6.86
N LYS A 105 -10.03 -8.83 -5.90
CA LYS A 105 -11.43 -8.48 -6.16
C LYS A 105 -11.60 -7.34 -7.15
N ALA A 106 -10.72 -6.34 -7.13
CA ALA A 106 -10.74 -5.26 -8.10
C ALA A 106 -10.45 -5.78 -9.51
N ARG A 107 -9.47 -6.67 -9.65
CA ARG A 107 -9.17 -7.35 -10.92
C ARG A 107 -10.38 -8.15 -11.41
N GLU A 108 -10.95 -9.00 -10.56
CA GLU A 108 -12.13 -9.80 -10.90
C GLU A 108 -13.33 -8.96 -11.34
N LYS A 109 -13.61 -7.88 -10.60
CA LYS A 109 -14.79 -7.06 -10.83
C LYS A 109 -14.66 -6.15 -12.04
N PHE A 110 -13.47 -5.61 -12.31
CA PHE A 110 -13.29 -4.50 -13.26
C PHE A 110 -12.42 -4.83 -14.47
N LEU A 111 -11.83 -6.01 -14.56
CA LEU A 111 -11.15 -6.47 -15.77
C LEU A 111 -12.04 -7.44 -16.56
N HIS A 112 -11.75 -7.54 -17.86
CA HIS A 112 -12.14 -8.67 -18.69
C HIS A 112 -11.14 -9.80 -18.43
N LEU A 113 -11.48 -10.70 -17.51
CA LEU A 113 -10.74 -11.94 -17.26
C LEU A 113 -11.11 -13.00 -18.30
#